data_AF-T1YZH8-F1
#
_entry.id   AF-T1YZH8-F1
#
_cell.length_a   1.000
_cell.length_b   1.000
_cell.length_c   1.000
_cell.angle_alpha   90.00
_cell.angle_beta   90.00
_cell.angle_gamma   90.00
#
_symmetry.space_group_name_H-M   'P 1'
#
loop_
_entity.id
_entity.type
_entity.pdbx_description
1 polymer ?
#
loop_
_entity_poly.entity_id
_entity_poly.type
_entity_poly.pdbx_seq_one_letter_code
_entity_poly.pdbx_strand_id
1 'polypeptide(L)' 'SSEQIHKIRITLSSKHVKNLEKVCTDLVRGAKDKRLRVKGPVRIPTKVLHITTRKSPCGE' A
#
# COMPACT_ATOMS: atom_id res chain seq x y z
N SER A 1 -23.71 -13.61 23.59
CA SER A 1 -22.29 -13.69 23.22
C SER A 1 -21.93 -12.48 22.39
N SER A 2 -21.35 -11.44 22.99
CA SER A 2 -21.06 -10.19 22.31
C SER A 2 -19.90 -10.39 21.32
N GLU A 3 -20.15 -10.25 20.02
CA GLU A 3 -19.10 -10.27 19.00
C GLU A 3 -18.14 -9.10 19.21
N GLN A 4 -16.85 -9.42 19.35
CA GLN A 4 -15.81 -8.42 19.58
C GLN A 4 -15.44 -7.76 18.24
N ILE A 5 -15.69 -6.45 18.12
CA ILE A 5 -15.40 -5.69 16.89
C ILE A 5 -13.88 -5.45 16.78
N HIS A 6 -13.22 -6.15 15.86
CA HIS A 6 -11.79 -5.98 15.60
C HIS A 6 -11.56 -4.85 14.58
N LYS A 7 -10.83 -3.80 14.99
CA LYS A 7 -10.44 -2.68 14.12
C LYS A 7 -9.06 -2.97 13.52
N ILE A 8 -9.01 -3.33 12.25
CA ILE A 8 -7.77 -3.70 11.54
C ILE A 8 -7.37 -2.57 10.59
N ARG A 9 -6.06 -2.32 10.45
CA ARG A 9 -5.49 -1.42 9.45
C ARG A 9 -4.59 -2.21 8.50
N ILE A 10 -4.88 -2.14 7.21
CA ILE A 10 -4.09 -2.81 6.17
C ILE A 10 -3.22 -1.75 5.50
N THR A 11 -1.90 -1.95 5.50
CA THR A 11 -0.94 -1.06 4.84
C THR A 11 -0.36 -1.80 3.63
N LEU A 12 -0.58 -1.26 2.43
CA LEU A 12 -0.06 -1.80 1.18
C LEU A 12 1.16 -0.98 0.74
N SER A 13 2.29 -1.63 0.50
CA SER A 13 3.50 -1.00 -0.03
C SER A 13 4.01 -1.78 -1.23
N SER A 14 4.26 -1.10 -2.35
CA SER A 14 4.81 -1.70 -3.58
C SER A 14 5.60 -0.66 -4.36
N LYS A 15 6.51 -1.13 -5.22
CA LYS A 15 7.21 -0.30 -6.21
C LYS A 15 6.33 0.01 -7.44
N HIS A 16 5.32 -0.83 -7.72
CA HIS A 16 4.48 -0.73 -8.91
C HIS A 16 3.08 -0.22 -8.58
N VAL A 17 2.75 0.99 -9.04
CA VAL A 17 1.48 1.67 -8.73
C VAL A 17 0.29 0.92 -9.33
N LYS A 18 0.34 0.50 -10.60
CA LYS A 18 -0.78 -0.18 -11.28
C LYS A 18 -1.25 -1.45 -10.55
N ASN A 19 -0.30 -2.26 -10.09
CA ASN A 19 -0.60 -3.49 -9.36
C ASN A 19 -1.21 -3.18 -7.99
N LEU A 20 -0.70 -2.15 -7.31
CA LEU A 20 -1.21 -1.71 -6.02
C LEU A 20 -2.65 -1.18 -6.12
N GLU A 21 -2.99 -0.46 -7.20
CA GLU A 21 -4.35 0.03 -7.43
C GLU A 21 -5.35 -1.09 -7.72
N LYS A 22 -4.95 -2.11 -8.50
CA LYS A 22 -5.78 -3.30 -8.75
C LYS A 22 -6.12 -4.01 -7.43
N VAL A 23 -5.10 -4.34 -6.64
CA VAL A 23 -5.27 -5.02 -5.34
C VAL A 23 -6.09 -4.18 -4.36
N CYS A 24 -5.84 -2.86 -4.30
CA CYS A 24 -6.60 -1.96 -3.44
C CYS A 24 -8.09 -1.94 -3.81
N THR A 25 -8.41 -1.93 -5.10
CA THR A 25 -9.79 -1.95 -5.59
C THR A 25 -10.48 -3.26 -5.23
N ASP A 26 -9.83 -4.39 -5.45
CA ASP A 26 -10.39 -5.72 -5.16
C ASP A 26 -10.64 -5.90 -3.66
N LEU A 27 -9.74 -5.40 -2.81
CA LEU A 27 -9.87 -5.50 -1.36
C LEU A 27 -11.00 -4.62 -0.81
N VAL A 28 -11.16 -3.41 -1.35
CA VAL A 28 -12.29 -2.53 -1.00
C VAL A 28 -13.62 -3.11 -1.46
N ARG A 29 -13.67 -3.73 -2.65
CA ARG A 29 -14.87 -4.43 -3.15
C ARG A 29 -15.24 -5.60 -2.25
N GLY A 30 -14.31 -6.53 -2.00
CA GLY A 30 -14.57 -7.69 -1.15
C GLY A 30 -14.94 -7.34 0.29
N ALA A 31 -14.43 -6.23 0.83
CA ALA A 31 -14.83 -5.74 2.15
C ALA A 31 -16.26 -5.18 2.17
N LYS A 32 -16.69 -4.48 1.10
CA LYS A 32 -18.07 -4.00 0.94
C LYS A 32 -19.05 -5.15 0.76
N ASP A 33 -18.68 -6.19 0.00
CA ASP A 33 -19.51 -7.38 -0.21
C ASP A 33 -19.79 -8.11 1.11
N LYS A 34 -18.78 -8.17 1.99
CA LYS A 34 -18.89 -8.74 3.35
C LYS A 34 -19.52 -7.77 4.37
N ARG A 35 -20.04 -6.62 3.92
CA ARG A 35 -20.67 -5.57 4.74
C ARG A 35 -19.79 -5.06 5.90
N LEU A 36 -18.47 -5.06 5.72
CA LEU A 36 -17.53 -4.49 6.69
C LEU A 36 -17.48 -2.96 6.55
N ARG A 37 -17.34 -2.25 7.69
CA ARG A 37 -17.14 -0.79 7.68
C ARG A 37 -15.71 -0.47 7.28
N VAL A 38 -15.53 0.12 6.10
CA VAL A 38 -14.21 0.47 5.54
C VAL A 38 -13.96 1.96 5.63
N LYS A 39 -12.79 2.36 6.14
CA LYS A 39 -12.22 3.68 5.85
C LYS A 39 -11.46 3.56 4.53
N GLY A 40 -11.78 4.41 3.55
CA GLY A 40 -11.22 4.33 2.21
C GLY A 40 -9.69 4.35 2.17
N PRO A 41 -9.07 3.98 1.04
CA PRO A 41 -7.61 3.93 0.94
C PRO A 41 -7.01 5.32 1.09
N VAL A 42 -6.13 5.48 2.08
CA VAL A 42 -5.37 6.72 2.29
C VAL A 42 -4.02 6.56 1.59
N ARG A 43 -3.78 7.35 0.55
CA ARG A 43 -2.51 7.34 -0.19
C ARG A 43 -1.45 8.12 0.59
N ILE A 44 -0.32 7.46 0.85
CA ILE A 44 0.89 8.09 1.41
C ILE A 44 1.74 8.55 0.23
N PRO A 45 2.51 9.65 0.33
CA PRO A 45 3.44 10.06 -0.72
C PRO A 45 4.40 8.94 -1.12
N THR A 46 4.64 8.80 -2.43
CA THR A 46 5.61 7.85 -2.96
C THR A 46 7.03 8.27 -2.57
N LYS A 47 7.73 7.39 -1.84
CA LYS A 47 9.13 7.62 -1.47
C LYS A 47 10.03 7.35 -2.67
N VAL A 48 10.74 8.38 -3.14
CA VAL A 48 11.78 8.23 -4.16
C VAL A 48 13.10 7.94 -3.46
N LEU A 49 13.73 6.81 -3.80
CA LEU A 49 15.04 6.43 -3.29
C LEU A 49 16.11 6.98 -4.23
N HIS A 50 16.82 8.03 -3.82
CA HIS A 50 17.97 8.54 -4.55
C HIS A 50 19.22 7.76 -4.13
N ILE A 51 19.88 7.12 -5.10
CA ILE A 51 21.16 6.43 -4.90
C ILE A 51 22.20 7.17 -5.74
N THR A 52 23.17 7.79 -5.07
CA THR A 52 24.31 8.44 -5.72
C THR A 52 25.49 7.46 -5.76
N THR A 53 25.86 7.00 -6.95
CA THR A 53 27.07 6.19 -7.15
C THR A 53 28.12 6.99 -7.92
N ARG A 54 29.39 6.67 -7.67
CA ARG A 54 30.46 7.13 -8.55
C ARG A 54 30.35 6.39 -9.89
N LYS A 55 30.48 7.13 -10.99
CA LYS A 55 30.45 6.53 -12.34
C LYS A 55 31.70 5.67 -12.61
N SER A 56 32.88 6.18 -12.29
CA SER A 56 34.16 5.50 -12.51
C SER A 56 34.65 4.80 -11.24
N PRO A 57 35.26 3.61 -11.32
CA PRO A 57 35.84 2.94 -10.16
C PRO A 57 37.11 3.64 -9.63
N CYS A 58 37.87 4.30 -10.51
CA CYS A 58 39.13 4.99 -10.24
C CYS A 58 39.02 6.52 -10.35
N GLY A 59 40.04 7.24 -9.87
CA GLY A 59 40.04 8.69 -9.65
C GLY A 59 41.14 9.51 -10.31
N GLU A 60 41.71 9.00 -11.40
CA GLU A 60 42.42 9.83 -12.38
C GLU A 60 41.49 10.20 -13.53
#